data_AF-A0A233VWL7-F1
#
_entry.id   AF-A0A233VWL7-F1
#
_cell.length_a   1.000
_cell.length_b   1.000
_cell.length_c   1.000
_cell.angle_alpha   90.00
_cell.angle_beta   90.00
_cell.angle_gamma   90.00
#
_symmetry.space_group_name_H-M   'P 1'
#
loop_
_entity.id
_entity.type
_entity.pdbx_description
1 polymer ?
#
loop_
_entity_poly.entity_id
_entity_poly.type
_entity_poly.pdbx_seq_one_letter_code
_entity_poly.pdbx_strand_id
1 'polypeptide(L)'
;MKKKMFSIVKILLICLVVFVGIKWIIAVPVQRHYGYKKLYKYMEVQGIKKDNIKEITSFKNYLDGSYNYKVKLKDPEGYSINYIYTHYKEIMVYSIEYNLNGKYKSLDVNERKKFKYPPLPFDWEDKLTNNK
;
A
#
# COMPACT_ATOMS: atom_id res chain seq x y z
N MET A 1 -24.15 -36.61 -29.05
CA MET A 1 -23.48 -36.21 -27.78
C MET A 1 -22.30 -35.25 -27.96
N LYS A 2 -21.40 -35.44 -28.96
CA LYS A 2 -20.19 -34.61 -29.16
C LYS A 2 -20.43 -33.08 -29.24
N LYS A 3 -21.46 -32.61 -29.97
CA LYS A 3 -21.80 -31.17 -30.08
C LYS A 3 -22.21 -30.52 -28.75
N LYS A 4 -23.00 -31.22 -27.91
CA LYS A 4 -23.43 -30.72 -26.59
C LYS A 4 -22.25 -30.64 -25.61
N MET A 5 -21.36 -31.64 -25.64
CA MET A 5 -20.15 -31.67 -24.80
C MET A 5 -19.18 -30.52 -25.15
N PHE A 6 -19.00 -30.23 -26.45
CA PHE A 6 -18.18 -29.11 -26.93
C PHE A 6 -18.74 -27.74 -26.49
N SER A 7 -20.07 -27.61 -26.41
CA SER A 7 -20.74 -26.40 -25.92
C SER A 7 -20.54 -26.19 -24.42
N ILE A 8 -20.58 -27.26 -23.62
CA ILE A 8 -20.38 -27.19 -22.17
C ILE A 8 -18.93 -26.81 -21.83
N VAL A 9 -17.95 -27.41 -22.51
CA VAL A 9 -16.52 -27.08 -22.31
C VAL A 9 -16.24 -25.60 -22.61
N LYS A 10 -16.84 -25.04 -23.66
CA LYS A 10 -16.69 -23.61 -23.97
C LYS A 10 -17.27 -22.70 -22.88
N ILE A 11 -18.44 -23.04 -22.34
CA ILE A 11 -19.06 -22.28 -21.25
C ILE A 11 -18.18 -22.34 -20.00
N LEU A 12 -17.67 -23.51 -19.63
CA LEU A 12 -16.75 -23.67 -18.49
C LEU A 12 -15.47 -22.85 -18.67
N LEU A 13 -14.92 -22.82 -19.89
CA LEU A 13 -13.72 -22.06 -20.19
C LEU A 13 -13.96 -20.54 -20.10
N ILE A 14 -15.12 -20.06 -20.57
CA ILE A 14 -15.52 -18.65 -20.39
C ILE A 14 -15.68 -18.33 -18.90
N CYS A 15 -16.34 -19.18 -18.12
CA CYS A 15 -16.48 -19.00 -16.68
C CYS A 15 -15.11 -18.94 -15.97
N LEU A 16 -14.16 -19.79 -16.37
CA LEU A 16 -12.80 -19.77 -15.84
C LEU A 16 -12.09 -18.46 -16.16
N VAL A 17 -12.17 -17.99 -17.41
CA VAL A 17 -11.57 -16.72 -17.84
C VAL A 17 -12.17 -15.55 -17.06
N VAL A 18 -13.50 -15.51 -16.90
CA VAL A 18 -14.19 -14.47 -16.12
C VAL A 18 -13.76 -14.52 -14.66
N PHE A 19 -13.70 -15.71 -14.05
CA PHE A 19 -13.27 -15.88 -12.66
C PHE A 19 -11.84 -15.38 -12.44
N VAL A 20 -10.91 -15.75 -13.33
CA VAL A 20 -9.52 -15.27 -13.30
C VAL A 20 -9.48 -13.75 -13.49
N GLY A 21 -10.24 -13.21 -14.45
CA GLY A 21 -10.33 -11.77 -14.70
C GLY A 21 -10.78 -10.97 -13.47
N ILE A 22 -11.82 -11.43 -12.78
CA ILE A 22 -12.32 -10.79 -11.54
C ILE A 22 -11.23 -10.80 -10.46
N LYS A 23 -10.54 -11.93 -10.28
CA LYS A 23 -9.44 -12.03 -9.29
C LYS A 23 -8.33 -11.04 -9.59
N TRP A 24 -7.95 -10.87 -10.86
CA TRP A 24 -6.94 -9.89 -11.27
C TRP A 24 -7.38 -8.44 -11.04
N ILE A 25 -8.64 -8.10 -11.36
CA ILE A 25 -9.21 -6.78 -11.09
C ILE A 25 -9.21 -6.47 -9.58
N ILE A 26 -9.58 -7.43 -8.74
CA ILE A 26 -9.55 -7.24 -7.29
C ILE A 26 -8.11 -7.07 -6.78
N ALA A 27 -7.20 -7.93 -7.25
CA ALA A 27 -5.84 -7.99 -6.73
C ALA A 27 -4.96 -6.80 -7.12
N VAL A 28 -5.25 -6.12 -8.24
CA VAL A 28 -4.41 -5.04 -8.77
C VAL A 28 -5.09 -3.66 -8.69
N PRO A 29 -6.07 -3.30 -9.54
CA PRO A 29 -6.63 -1.94 -9.53
C PRO A 29 -7.43 -1.63 -8.26
N VAL A 30 -8.25 -2.57 -7.78
CA VAL A 30 -9.06 -2.37 -6.56
C VAL A 30 -8.15 -2.20 -5.35
N GLN A 31 -7.18 -3.11 -5.15
CA GLN A 31 -6.23 -2.99 -4.05
C GLN A 31 -5.41 -1.70 -4.12
N ARG A 32 -4.96 -1.30 -5.32
CA ARG A 32 -4.22 -0.05 -5.52
C ARG A 32 -5.07 1.15 -5.10
N HIS A 33 -6.33 1.20 -5.53
CA HIS A 33 -7.24 2.29 -5.19
C HIS A 33 -7.44 2.43 -3.67
N TYR A 34 -7.81 1.35 -3.01
CA TYR A 34 -8.01 1.36 -1.55
C TYR A 34 -6.71 1.62 -0.78
N GLY A 35 -5.59 1.08 -1.24
CA GLY A 35 -4.29 1.32 -0.63
C GLY A 35 -3.85 2.78 -0.71
N TYR A 36 -4.07 3.48 -1.85
CA TYR A 36 -3.82 4.93 -1.92
C TYR A 36 -4.75 5.72 -1.00
N LYS A 37 -6.04 5.37 -0.94
CA LYS A 37 -6.99 6.03 -0.04
C LYS A 37 -6.53 5.91 1.42
N LYS A 38 -6.11 4.71 1.84
CA LYS A 38 -5.54 4.43 3.16
C LYS A 38 -4.23 5.16 3.41
N LEU A 39 -3.33 5.20 2.42
CA LEU A 39 -2.06 5.94 2.48
C LEU A 39 -2.28 7.42 2.77
N TYR A 40 -3.14 8.09 2.01
CA TYR A 40 -3.40 9.51 2.22
C TYR A 40 -3.99 9.79 3.59
N LYS A 41 -4.93 8.95 4.06
CA LYS A 41 -5.51 9.09 5.40
C LYS A 41 -4.47 8.88 6.50
N TYR A 42 -3.59 7.88 6.35
CA TYR A 42 -2.51 7.63 7.31
C TYR A 42 -1.54 8.82 7.37
N MET A 43 -1.10 9.31 6.22
CA MET A 43 -0.20 10.48 6.12
C MET A 43 -0.82 11.75 6.72
N GLU A 44 -2.12 11.97 6.49
CA GLU A 44 -2.85 13.09 7.07
C GLU A 44 -2.82 13.05 8.61
N VAL A 45 -3.03 11.87 9.19
CA VAL A 45 -2.98 11.66 10.65
C VAL A 45 -1.56 11.76 11.20
N GLN A 46 -0.55 11.40 10.42
CA GLN A 46 0.86 11.68 10.73
C GLN A 46 1.22 13.17 10.65
N GLY A 47 0.32 14.02 10.13
CA GLY A 47 0.59 15.45 9.92
C GLY A 47 1.36 15.75 8.62
N ILE A 48 1.49 14.78 7.71
CA ILE A 48 2.11 14.98 6.39
C ILE A 48 1.08 15.59 5.44
N LYS A 49 1.27 16.87 5.14
CA LYS A 49 0.47 17.57 4.14
C LYS A 49 0.86 17.16 2.71
N LYS A 50 -0.10 17.19 1.79
CA LYS A 50 0.10 16.76 0.38
C LYS A 50 1.13 17.60 -0.38
N ASP A 51 1.23 18.89 -0.06
CA ASP A 51 2.21 19.83 -0.62
C ASP A 51 3.66 19.49 -0.24
N ASN A 52 3.86 18.83 0.91
CA ASN A 52 5.18 18.34 1.35
C ASN A 52 5.61 17.04 0.65
N ILE A 53 4.71 16.40 -0.10
CA ILE A 53 5.04 15.18 -0.84
C ILE A 53 5.77 15.57 -2.13
N LYS A 54 6.99 15.04 -2.30
CA LYS A 54 7.79 15.24 -3.51
C LYS A 54 7.45 14.18 -4.56
N GLU A 55 7.36 12.92 -4.13
CA GLU A 55 7.13 11.78 -5.02
C GLU A 55 6.49 10.64 -4.23
N ILE A 56 5.58 9.90 -4.87
CA ILE A 56 5.10 8.61 -4.37
C ILE A 56 5.35 7.57 -5.45
N THR A 57 6.20 6.59 -5.16
CA THR A 57 6.30 5.37 -5.97
C THR A 57 5.56 4.24 -5.28
N SER A 58 4.93 3.37 -6.07
CA SER A 58 4.09 2.30 -5.53
C SER A 58 4.27 1.03 -6.34
N PHE A 59 4.33 -0.12 -5.69
CA PHE A 59 4.45 -1.41 -6.36
C PHE A 59 3.67 -2.49 -5.64
N LYS A 60 3.09 -3.40 -6.42
CA LYS A 60 2.44 -4.61 -5.93
C LYS A 60 3.52 -5.64 -5.61
N ASN A 61 3.55 -6.14 -4.38
CA ASN A 61 4.31 -7.34 -4.07
C ASN A 61 3.41 -8.55 -4.32
N TYR A 62 3.78 -9.37 -5.30
CA TYR A 62 3.02 -10.57 -5.66
C TYR A 62 3.34 -11.78 -4.76
N LEU A 63 4.44 -11.73 -4.00
CA LEU A 63 4.83 -12.83 -3.11
C LEU A 63 3.94 -12.88 -1.86
N ASP A 64 3.72 -11.74 -1.21
CA ASP A 64 2.90 -11.62 0.00
C ASP A 64 1.52 -10.97 -0.26
N GLY A 65 1.27 -10.51 -1.49
CA GLY A 65 0.03 -9.85 -1.86
C GLY A 65 -0.12 -8.42 -1.32
N SER A 66 0.92 -7.82 -0.75
CA SER A 66 0.90 -6.45 -0.25
C SER A 66 1.07 -5.40 -1.35
N TYR A 67 0.73 -4.15 -1.03
CA TYR A 67 1.04 -3.00 -1.86
C TYR A 67 1.99 -2.08 -1.08
N ASN A 68 3.16 -1.81 -1.65
CA ASN A 68 4.17 -0.99 -1.02
C ASN A 68 4.16 0.40 -1.62
N TYR A 69 4.40 1.41 -0.78
CA TYR A 69 4.46 2.81 -1.15
C TYR A 69 5.73 3.43 -0.59
N LYS A 70 6.54 4.06 -1.43
CA LYS A 70 7.70 4.85 -1.02
C LYS A 70 7.38 6.31 -1.28
N VAL A 71 7.31 7.08 -0.19
CA VAL A 71 6.95 8.50 -0.21
C VAL A 71 8.18 9.33 0.09
N LYS A 72 8.65 10.10 -0.89
CA LYS A 72 9.72 11.08 -0.70
C LYS A 72 9.12 12.41 -0.25
N LEU A 73 9.70 12.99 0.80
CA LEU A 73 9.27 14.27 1.33
C LEU A 73 10.15 15.41 0.82
N LYS A 74 9.60 16.63 0.79
CA LYS A 74 10.37 17.86 0.60
C LYS A 74 11.07 18.26 1.89
N ASP A 75 10.40 18.04 3.02
CA ASP A 75 10.92 18.32 4.36
C ASP A 75 10.49 17.22 5.36
N PRO A 76 11.41 16.52 6.06
CA PRO A 76 12.86 16.68 5.95
C PRO A 76 13.37 16.15 4.61
N GLU A 77 14.25 16.92 3.96
CA GLU A 77 14.81 16.55 2.67
C GLU A 77 15.72 15.31 2.81
N GLY A 78 15.75 14.49 1.75
CA GLY A 78 16.61 13.29 1.70
C GLY A 78 16.01 12.06 2.38
N TYR A 79 14.83 12.18 3.01
CA TYR A 79 14.11 11.06 3.62
C TYR A 79 13.01 10.50 2.71
N SER A 80 12.82 9.19 2.81
CA SER A 80 11.69 8.45 2.23
C SER A 80 11.00 7.65 3.31
N ILE A 81 9.68 7.75 3.40
CA ILE A 81 8.88 6.89 4.28
C ILE A 81 8.30 5.76 3.45
N ASN A 82 8.54 4.52 3.88
CA ASN A 82 8.02 3.34 3.20
C ASN A 82 6.84 2.75 3.99
N TYR A 83 5.71 2.64 3.29
CA TYR A 83 4.46 2.11 3.81
C TYR A 83 4.13 0.79 3.13
N ILE A 84 3.48 -0.10 3.88
CA ILE A 84 2.96 -1.36 3.37
C ILE A 84 1.47 -1.43 3.65
N TYR A 85 0.70 -1.77 2.61
CA TYR A 85 -0.74 -2.01 2.68
C TYR A 85 -1.01 -3.51 2.50
N THR A 86 -1.54 -4.16 3.54
CA THR A 86 -1.75 -5.61 3.62
C THR A 86 -3.22 -5.95 3.80
N HIS A 87 -3.58 -7.20 3.47
CA HIS A 87 -4.90 -7.80 3.71
C HIS A 87 -6.11 -6.95 3.26
N TYR A 88 -5.93 -6.09 2.25
CA TYR A 88 -6.95 -5.13 1.81
C TYR A 88 -7.49 -4.23 2.93
N LYS A 89 -6.76 -4.02 4.02
CA LYS A 89 -7.27 -3.31 5.20
C LYS A 89 -6.22 -2.48 5.93
N GLU A 90 -5.05 -3.04 6.18
CA GLU A 90 -4.08 -2.48 7.11
C GLU A 90 -3.01 -1.69 6.37
N ILE A 91 -2.63 -0.55 6.92
CA ILE A 91 -1.49 0.23 6.41
C ILE A 91 -0.61 0.68 7.56
N MET A 92 0.70 0.57 7.38
CA MET A 92 1.69 0.97 8.38
C MET A 92 3.00 1.38 7.72
N VAL A 93 3.80 2.16 8.44
CA VAL A 93 5.19 2.44 8.08
C VAL A 93 6.05 1.25 8.47
N TYR A 94 6.77 0.66 7.52
CA TYR A 94 7.71 -0.43 7.81
C TYR A 94 9.17 0.03 7.87
N SER A 95 9.54 1.09 7.15
CA SER A 95 10.88 1.70 7.23
C SER A 95 10.85 3.21 6.92
N ILE A 96 11.84 3.94 7.43
CA ILE A 96 12.12 5.32 7.05
C ILE A 96 13.57 5.34 6.60
N GLU A 97 13.78 5.60 5.31
CA GLU A 97 15.08 5.53 4.66
C GLU A 97 15.64 6.91 4.38
N TYR A 98 16.96 7.03 4.41
CA TYR A 98 17.69 8.23 4.03
C TYR A 98 18.96 7.87 3.28
N ASN A 99 19.43 8.78 2.43
CA ASN A 99 20.71 8.62 1.74
C ASN A 99 21.83 9.27 2.56
N LEU A 100 22.88 8.50 2.87
CA LEU A 100 24.09 8.98 3.50
C LEU A 100 25.28 8.63 2.60
N ASN A 101 25.83 9.63 1.92
CA ASN A 101 26.99 9.48 1.02
C ASN A 101 26.79 8.38 -0.05
N GLY A 102 25.62 8.36 -0.70
CA GLY A 102 25.28 7.37 -1.72
C GLY A 102 24.79 6.03 -1.18
N LYS A 103 24.85 5.81 0.15
CA LYS A 103 24.36 4.58 0.79
C LYS A 103 22.99 4.82 1.40
N TYR A 104 22.02 3.98 1.05
CA TYR A 104 20.72 3.99 1.69
C TYR A 104 20.81 3.33 3.07
N LYS A 105 20.37 4.07 4.10
CA LYS A 105 20.22 3.59 5.47
C LYS A 105 18.76 3.70 5.89
N SER A 106 18.36 2.90 6.88
CA SER A 106 17.06 3.03 7.53
C SER A 106 17.26 3.52 8.95
N LEU A 107 16.36 4.39 9.40
CA LEU A 107 16.22 4.73 10.81
C LEU A 107 15.86 3.47 11.61
N ASP A 108 16.41 3.36 12.81
CA ASP A 108 16.05 2.31 13.77
C ASP A 108 14.68 2.57 14.43
N VAL A 109 14.25 1.68 15.33
CA VAL A 109 12.95 1.78 16.01
C VAL A 109 12.83 3.06 16.87
N ASN A 110 13.88 3.46 17.56
CA ASN A 110 13.88 4.63 18.44
C ASN A 110 14.00 5.93 17.65
N GLU A 111 14.80 5.93 16.59
CA GLU A 111 14.93 7.06 15.67
C GLU A 111 13.60 7.32 14.94
N ARG A 112 12.89 6.28 14.48
CA ARG A 112 11.57 6.43 13.85
C ARG A 112 10.54 7.07 14.76
N LYS A 113 10.57 6.81 16.07
CA LYS A 113 9.66 7.43 17.04
C LYS A 113 9.92 8.93 17.23
N LYS A 114 11.16 9.37 17.03
CA LYS A 114 11.59 10.77 17.14
C LYS A 114 11.58 11.52 15.81
N PHE A 115 11.32 10.82 14.71
CA PHE A 115 11.24 11.41 13.39
C PHE A 115 10.07 12.41 13.32
N LYS A 116 10.19 13.43 12.46
CA LYS A 116 9.20 14.51 12.32
C LYS A 116 7.77 13.98 12.07
N TYR A 117 7.66 12.87 11.34
CA TYR A 117 6.40 12.19 11.04
C TYR A 117 6.48 10.73 11.52
N PRO A 118 6.36 10.48 12.84
CA PRO A 118 6.60 9.15 13.39
C PRO A 118 5.52 8.17 12.92
N PRO A 119 5.81 6.85 12.86
CA PRO A 119 4.80 5.83 12.60
C PRO A 119 3.64 5.93 13.60
N LEU A 120 2.41 5.80 13.10
CA LEU A 120 1.23 5.71 13.95
C LEU A 120 1.16 4.32 14.62
N PRO A 121 0.52 4.22 15.80
CA PRO A 121 0.26 2.93 16.44
C PRO A 121 -0.66 2.06 15.58
N PHE A 122 -0.69 0.75 15.83
CA PHE A 122 -1.46 -0.21 15.03
C PHE A 122 -2.97 0.11 15.00
N ASP A 123 -3.51 0.58 16.12
CA ASP A 123 -4.91 0.94 16.35
C ASP A 123 -5.26 2.40 15.98
N TRP A 124 -4.43 3.06 15.17
CA TRP A 124 -4.59 4.49 14.86
C TRP A 124 -5.96 4.84 14.27
N GLU A 125 -6.58 3.93 13.51
CA GLU A 125 -7.86 4.18 12.87
C GLU A 125 -9.02 4.13 13.87
N ASP A 126 -8.96 3.23 14.85
CA ASP A 126 -9.97 3.10 15.90
C ASP A 126 -9.96 4.33 16.84
N LYS A 127 -8.77 4.91 17.05
CA LYS A 127 -8.60 6.17 17.79
C LYS A 127 -9.23 7.37 17.09
N LEU A 128 -9.44 7.33 15.78
CA LEU A 128 -10.13 8.40 15.06
C LEU A 128 -11.66 8.29 15.19
N THR A 129 -12.18 7.07 15.33
CA THR A 129 -13.62 6.83 15.48
C THR A 129 -14.12 7.06 16.89
N ASN A 130 -13.30 6.83 17.92
CA ASN A 130 -13.67 7.04 19.32
C ASN A 130 -13.62 8.51 19.76
N ASN A 131 -13.07 9.40 18.94
CA ASN A 131 -12.98 10.84 19.19
C ASN A 131 -14.01 11.65 18.38
N LYS A 132 -15.05 10.99 17.87
CA LYS A 132 -16.22 11.60 17.22
C LYS A 132 -17.47 11.31 18.04
#